data_AF-A0A3D0JG02-F1
#
_entry.id   AF-A0A3D0JG02-F1
#
_cell.length_a   1.000
_cell.length_b   1.000
_cell.length_c   1.000
_cell.angle_alpha   90.00
_cell.angle_beta   90.00
_cell.angle_gamma   90.00
#
_symmetry.space_group_name_H-M   'P 1'
#
loop_
_entity.id
_entity.type
_entity.pdbx_description
1 polymer ?
#
loop_
_entity_poly.entity_id
_entity_poly.type
_entity_poly.pdbx_seq_one_letter_code
_entity_poly.pdbx_strand_id
1 'polypeptide(L)'
;NGATNGAATGAANNNGIPAGSVIPNAAGNAGGGAAKQAIPMKTIGIIAAVLAVVVLIIVLVLTHKATVKPDKFINLSYNGYDSLGTATIDFDTAAFVKEYDGKVKVDVDKISMSELTSSGLYDTLFSMALGGELDLDNATSDKNMKKLKKAIKENGAEILAEKLADIYEVDPRKELTNGTKVTVSCSLSDEKIKDLEKTYGVKLKIKSKEFTVEGLKEIKKFDAFDGIEIEYSGYAPNATARLKKKGNDSATDYIDYKISPDSGLSDGDTITVTITDYSGHTDFVSMAESYGKVPSSTEKKITVEGVPQVVEFDPFDGVTLEYSGYAPDGNARLSSRGDDDACDYLEYKLSKSEGLSNGDVVTVTVEDYYGDSNFETVIDRTGKKPSVTTKDFVVEGLTSYVASLDQISTEGFDMMKSQAEDVFNAYVANDWNENVSLVSFDNIGSYLLTSKSNSWTKNQLYLVYKYKAKIDLKAEVDGKTEKYKRSPVLYWAIKYNNLMLDSDGKLAVDVTSYDVIADRFEVDSKISSGWFSTYSWTFRGYEKLDLLYQKNIMAQIADY
;
A
#
# COMPACT_ATOMS: atom_id res chain seq x y z
N ASN A 1 43.17 -84.29 7.51
CA ASN A 1 43.09 -83.87 6.09
C ASN A 1 43.69 -82.49 5.98
N GLY A 2 45.00 -82.33 5.79
CA GLY A 2 45.77 -82.80 4.63
C GLY A 2 46.20 -81.52 3.91
N ALA A 3 47.29 -80.88 4.32
CA ALA A 3 48.69 -81.20 4.01
C ALA A 3 49.17 -80.54 2.70
N THR A 4 50.22 -79.70 2.85
CA THR A 4 51.45 -79.66 2.03
C THR A 4 51.32 -79.09 0.60
N ASN A 5 52.27 -78.39 -0.02
CA ASN A 5 53.73 -78.24 0.04
C ASN A 5 54.07 -76.83 -0.53
N GLY A 6 55.24 -76.21 -0.39
CA GLY A 6 56.60 -76.63 -0.03
C GLY A 6 57.54 -75.63 -0.72
N ALA A 7 58.40 -74.94 0.04
CA ALA A 7 59.86 -75.14 0.09
C ALA A 7 60.59 -74.74 -1.21
N ALA A 8 61.59 -73.86 -1.20
CA ALA A 8 62.98 -74.08 -0.75
C ALA A 8 63.77 -72.83 -1.25
N THR A 9 64.92 -72.34 -0.76
CA THR A 9 66.01 -72.75 0.16
C THR A 9 66.93 -71.51 0.20
N GLY A 10 67.43 -71.04 1.33
CA GLY A 10 68.57 -71.57 2.10
C GLY A 10 69.66 -70.47 2.18
N ALA A 11 70.68 -70.48 3.02
CA ALA A 11 70.97 -71.05 4.34
C ALA A 11 72.39 -70.52 4.69
N ALA A 12 72.62 -70.09 5.94
CA ALA A 12 73.91 -70.10 6.68
C ALA A 12 73.71 -69.24 7.96
N ASN A 13 73.48 -69.76 9.17
CA ASN A 13 74.32 -70.60 10.07
C ASN A 13 75.64 -69.88 10.41
N ASN A 14 76.09 -69.63 11.65
CA ASN A 14 76.07 -70.37 12.93
C ASN A 14 76.23 -69.37 14.10
N ASN A 15 75.52 -69.47 15.23
CA ASN A 15 75.75 -70.31 16.42
C ASN A 15 77.06 -70.07 17.21
N GLY A 16 76.93 -69.81 18.53
CA GLY A 16 77.98 -70.13 19.51
C GLY A 16 78.10 -69.27 20.79
N ILE A 17 77.23 -69.52 21.77
CA ILE A 17 77.44 -69.38 23.25
C ILE A 17 78.68 -70.25 23.67
N PRO A 18 79.45 -70.12 24.81
CA PRO A 18 79.14 -69.61 26.17
C PRO A 18 80.27 -68.89 27.00
N ALA A 19 79.85 -68.41 28.18
CA ALA A 19 80.47 -68.48 29.52
C ALA A 19 81.97 -68.23 29.78
N GLY A 20 82.22 -67.44 30.83
CA GLY A 20 82.97 -67.95 31.99
C GLY A 20 84.36 -67.38 32.25
N SER A 21 84.40 -66.49 33.25
CA SER A 21 85.26 -66.60 34.43
C SER A 21 86.72 -66.09 34.45
N VAL A 22 87.07 -65.71 35.67
CA VAL A 22 88.37 -65.68 36.36
C VAL A 22 89.22 -64.39 36.31
N ILE A 23 89.36 -63.87 37.53
CA ILE A 23 90.39 -63.00 38.12
C ILE A 23 91.81 -63.48 37.76
N PRO A 24 92.82 -62.61 37.74
CA PRO A 24 93.94 -62.90 38.63
C PRO A 24 94.30 -61.71 39.53
N ASN A 25 94.52 -62.07 40.79
CA ASN A 25 95.23 -61.31 41.79
C ASN A 25 96.69 -61.84 41.83
N ALA A 26 97.57 -60.97 42.32
CA ALA A 26 98.81 -61.26 43.05
C ALA A 26 100.09 -61.67 42.28
N ALA A 27 101.11 -60.82 42.45
CA ALA A 27 102.37 -61.12 43.16
C ALA A 27 103.07 -59.76 43.41
N GLY A 28 103.40 -59.33 44.63
CA GLY A 28 104.43 -59.90 45.51
C GLY A 28 105.83 -59.53 44.97
N ASN A 29 106.79 -58.94 45.67
CA ASN A 29 107.02 -58.58 47.07
C ASN A 29 108.36 -57.79 47.12
N ALA A 30 108.67 -57.27 48.31
CA ALA A 30 109.99 -56.91 48.86
C ALA A 30 110.30 -55.41 49.02
N GLY A 31 110.69 -55.09 50.26
CA GLY A 31 110.91 -53.76 50.86
C GLY A 31 112.07 -52.96 50.24
N GLY A 32 112.46 -51.81 50.76
CA GLY A 32 112.24 -51.15 52.03
C GLY A 32 113.40 -50.16 52.18
N GLY A 33 113.15 -48.91 52.58
CA GLY A 33 114.22 -47.92 52.80
C GLY A 33 113.81 -46.50 52.42
N ALA A 34 114.02 -45.57 53.35
CA ALA A 34 113.41 -44.25 53.44
C ALA A 34 113.92 -43.15 52.50
N ALA A 35 113.07 -42.16 52.20
CA ALA A 35 113.37 -40.71 52.28
C ALA A 35 112.11 -39.85 52.07
N LYS A 36 111.88 -38.85 52.92
CA LYS A 36 110.82 -37.82 52.78
C LYS A 36 111.18 -36.85 51.64
N GLN A 37 110.23 -36.58 50.72
CA GLN A 37 110.24 -35.41 49.84
C GLN A 37 108.83 -34.81 49.70
N ALA A 38 108.74 -33.48 49.76
CA ALA A 38 107.51 -32.69 49.72
C ALA A 38 106.90 -32.63 48.31
N ILE A 39 105.57 -32.62 48.21
CA ILE A 39 104.82 -32.63 46.93
C ILE A 39 104.66 -31.20 46.37
N PRO A 40 105.01 -30.96 45.09
CA PRO A 40 104.97 -29.63 44.48
C PRO A 40 103.57 -29.17 44.05
N MET A 41 103.34 -27.86 44.18
CA MET A 41 102.07 -27.12 44.07
C MET A 41 101.28 -27.27 42.74
N LYS A 42 101.88 -27.81 41.66
CA LYS A 42 101.23 -27.97 40.35
C LYS A 42 100.30 -29.19 40.23
N THR A 43 100.50 -30.23 41.05
CA THR A 43 99.68 -31.46 41.01
C THR A 43 98.36 -31.33 41.78
N ILE A 44 98.29 -30.41 42.76
CA ILE A 44 97.06 -30.01 43.46
C ILE A 44 96.12 -29.23 42.51
N GLY A 45 96.68 -28.41 41.61
CA GLY A 45 95.90 -27.64 40.64
C GLY A 45 95.13 -28.49 39.61
N ILE A 46 95.67 -29.65 39.23
CA ILE A 46 95.04 -30.54 38.23
C ILE A 46 93.90 -31.37 38.85
N ILE A 47 94.07 -31.86 40.09
CA ILE A 47 93.01 -32.58 40.82
C ILE A 47 91.88 -31.61 41.21
N ALA A 48 92.20 -30.38 41.60
CA ALA A 48 91.22 -29.33 41.85
C ALA A 48 90.47 -28.93 40.55
N ALA A 49 91.14 -28.91 39.40
CA ALA A 49 90.49 -28.63 38.11
C ALA A 49 89.55 -29.76 37.66
N VAL A 50 89.92 -31.04 37.85
CA VAL A 50 89.05 -32.18 37.51
C VAL A 50 87.86 -32.28 38.47
N LEU A 51 88.06 -32.06 39.77
CA LEU A 51 86.96 -31.94 40.75
C LEU A 51 86.09 -30.73 40.46
N ALA A 52 86.66 -29.58 40.07
CA ALA A 52 85.89 -28.41 39.68
C ALA A 52 85.07 -28.68 38.40
N VAL A 53 85.59 -29.43 37.43
CA VAL A 53 84.87 -29.83 36.21
C VAL A 53 83.81 -30.89 36.50
N VAL A 54 84.06 -31.87 37.37
CA VAL A 54 83.05 -32.86 37.79
C VAL A 54 81.97 -32.19 38.65
N VAL A 55 82.33 -31.27 39.55
CA VAL A 55 81.37 -30.42 40.28
C VAL A 55 80.67 -29.48 39.32
N LEU A 56 81.31 -28.94 38.27
CA LEU A 56 80.65 -28.15 37.24
C LEU A 56 79.69 -28.98 36.40
N ILE A 57 80.02 -30.23 36.07
CA ILE A 57 79.16 -31.15 35.33
C ILE A 57 78.02 -31.62 36.22
N ILE A 58 78.27 -31.94 37.49
CA ILE A 58 77.25 -32.28 38.49
C ILE A 58 76.37 -31.05 38.75
N VAL A 59 76.92 -29.84 38.89
CA VAL A 59 76.16 -28.60 39.03
C VAL A 59 75.41 -28.31 37.74
N LEU A 60 75.98 -28.48 36.55
CA LEU A 60 75.29 -28.33 35.26
C LEU A 60 74.14 -29.33 35.14
N VAL A 61 74.33 -30.60 35.53
CA VAL A 61 73.30 -31.65 35.52
C VAL A 61 72.25 -31.42 36.62
N LEU A 62 72.64 -30.91 37.80
CA LEU A 62 71.74 -30.60 38.92
C LEU A 62 70.98 -29.28 38.73
N THR A 63 71.54 -28.32 37.98
CA THR A 63 70.95 -26.99 37.71
C THR A 63 70.31 -26.86 36.32
N HIS A 64 70.40 -27.89 35.46
CA HIS A 64 69.74 -27.88 34.17
C HIS A 64 68.22 -27.88 34.32
N LYS A 65 67.58 -26.81 33.86
CA LYS A 65 66.11 -26.69 33.77
C LYS A 65 65.59 -27.47 32.57
N ALA A 66 64.52 -28.25 32.77
CA ALA A 66 63.86 -28.92 31.65
C ALA A 66 63.32 -27.88 30.66
N THR A 67 63.59 -28.06 29.37
CA THR A 67 63.02 -27.20 28.32
C THR A 67 61.65 -27.72 27.93
N VAL A 68 60.61 -26.92 28.15
CA VAL A 68 59.21 -27.25 27.88
C VAL A 68 58.76 -26.50 26.63
N LYS A 69 58.11 -27.21 25.71
CA LYS A 69 57.53 -26.66 24.47
C LYS A 69 56.01 -26.85 24.47
N PRO A 70 55.27 -25.95 25.14
CA PRO A 70 53.82 -26.12 25.33
C PRO A 70 53.04 -26.04 24.03
N ASP A 71 53.58 -25.35 23.02
CA ASP A 71 52.96 -25.21 21.71
C ASP A 71 52.69 -26.56 21.02
N LYS A 72 53.46 -27.60 21.35
CA LYS A 72 53.27 -28.97 20.83
C LYS A 72 51.91 -29.60 21.19
N PHE A 73 51.30 -29.16 22.29
CA PHE A 73 50.09 -29.77 22.85
C PHE A 73 48.84 -28.96 22.53
N ILE A 74 48.97 -27.93 21.67
CA ILE A 74 47.84 -27.16 21.17
C ILE A 74 47.21 -27.93 20.01
N ASN A 75 45.94 -28.28 20.18
CA ASN A 75 45.05 -28.73 19.14
C ASN A 75 44.06 -27.60 18.82
N LEU A 76 43.74 -27.45 17.53
CA LEU A 76 42.77 -26.47 17.07
C LEU A 76 41.62 -27.21 16.39
N SER A 77 40.40 -26.88 16.79
CA SER A 77 39.18 -27.39 16.14
C SER A 77 38.35 -26.22 15.62
N TYR A 78 37.67 -26.47 14.51
CA TYR A 78 36.80 -25.49 13.86
C TYR A 78 35.38 -26.03 13.83
N ASN A 79 34.40 -25.17 14.10
CA ASN A 79 33.00 -25.51 14.03
C ASN A 79 32.19 -24.39 13.37
N GLY A 80 31.03 -24.75 12.83
CA GLY A 80 30.14 -23.83 12.13
C GLY A 80 30.21 -23.97 10.61
N TYR A 81 29.79 -22.90 9.93
CA TYR A 81 29.75 -22.83 8.48
C TYR A 81 30.85 -21.93 7.95
N ASP A 82 31.21 -22.12 6.69
CA ASP A 82 32.13 -21.24 5.96
C ASP A 82 31.64 -19.79 6.04
N SER A 83 32.53 -18.83 6.30
CA SER A 83 32.29 -17.40 6.66
C SER A 83 31.69 -17.12 8.05
N LEU A 84 31.20 -18.14 8.76
CA LEU A 84 30.64 -18.04 10.12
C LEU A 84 31.36 -18.97 11.11
N GLY A 85 32.54 -19.47 10.73
CA GLY A 85 33.25 -20.48 11.50
C GLY A 85 33.84 -19.90 12.78
N THR A 86 34.06 -20.76 13.76
CA THR A 86 34.71 -20.41 15.03
C THR A 86 35.85 -21.37 15.35
N ALA A 87 36.93 -20.86 15.93
CA ALA A 87 38.07 -21.65 16.37
C ALA A 87 38.03 -21.89 17.89
N THR A 88 38.30 -23.13 18.28
CA THR A 88 38.45 -23.54 19.68
C THR A 88 39.82 -24.17 19.89
N ILE A 89 40.57 -23.61 20.83
CA ILE A 89 41.86 -24.15 21.28
C ILE A 89 41.58 -25.22 22.33
N ASP A 90 42.22 -26.37 22.18
CA ASP A 90 42.28 -27.44 23.17
C ASP A 90 43.75 -27.71 23.49
N PHE A 91 44.10 -27.71 24.78
CA PHE A 91 45.45 -28.03 25.24
C PHE A 91 45.45 -29.46 25.78
N ASP A 92 46.21 -30.35 25.14
CA ASP A 92 46.34 -31.75 25.52
C ASP A 92 47.17 -31.88 26.81
N THR A 93 46.52 -31.61 27.95
CA THR A 93 47.10 -31.68 29.29
C THR A 93 47.63 -33.08 29.58
N ALA A 94 46.92 -34.13 29.16
CA ALA A 94 47.32 -35.51 29.38
C ALA A 94 48.63 -35.85 28.66
N ALA A 95 48.78 -35.47 27.40
CA ALA A 95 50.03 -35.66 26.66
C ALA A 95 51.16 -34.78 27.23
N PHE A 96 50.84 -33.55 27.66
CA PHE A 96 51.81 -32.67 28.31
C PHE A 96 52.36 -33.31 29.59
N VAL A 97 51.48 -33.74 30.50
CA VAL A 97 51.85 -34.37 31.76
C VAL A 97 52.68 -35.63 31.47
N LYS A 98 52.23 -36.49 30.56
CA LYS A 98 52.99 -37.68 30.16
C LYS A 98 54.41 -37.37 29.65
N GLU A 99 54.62 -36.26 28.93
CA GLU A 99 55.95 -35.88 28.42
C GLU A 99 56.84 -35.24 29.50
N TYR A 100 56.27 -34.48 30.44
CA TYR A 100 57.03 -33.66 31.39
C TYR A 100 56.92 -34.08 32.87
N ASP A 101 56.17 -35.14 33.17
CA ASP A 101 56.10 -35.70 34.52
C ASP A 101 57.50 -36.08 35.05
N GLY A 102 57.73 -35.78 36.32
CA GLY A 102 59.04 -35.89 36.98
C GLY A 102 60.14 -34.94 36.48
N LYS A 103 59.92 -34.17 35.41
CA LYS A 103 60.90 -33.20 34.86
C LYS A 103 60.68 -31.77 35.37
N VAL A 104 59.48 -31.47 35.85
CA VAL A 104 59.11 -30.17 36.42
C VAL A 104 59.50 -30.12 37.90
N LYS A 105 60.30 -29.13 38.30
CA LYS A 105 60.81 -28.98 39.67
C LYS A 105 60.21 -27.74 40.31
N VAL A 106 59.10 -27.93 41.00
CA VAL A 106 58.31 -26.83 41.58
C VAL A 106 58.98 -26.24 42.81
N ASP A 107 59.17 -24.92 42.79
CA ASP A 107 59.45 -24.09 43.96
C ASP A 107 58.13 -23.77 44.67
N VAL A 108 57.75 -24.64 45.59
CA VAL A 108 56.44 -24.60 46.27
C VAL A 108 56.22 -23.31 47.05
N ASP A 109 57.29 -22.67 47.54
CA ASP A 109 57.17 -21.43 48.31
C ASP A 109 56.83 -20.22 47.43
N LYS A 110 56.95 -20.36 46.09
CA LYS A 110 56.48 -19.37 45.11
C LYS A 110 55.06 -19.62 44.61
N ILE A 111 54.43 -20.74 44.97
CA ILE A 111 53.03 -21.00 44.63
C ILE A 111 52.16 -20.42 45.74
N SER A 112 51.34 -19.44 45.38
CA SER A 112 50.35 -18.90 46.32
C SER A 112 49.25 -19.93 46.56
N MET A 113 48.85 -20.11 47.83
CA MET A 113 47.75 -21.01 48.18
C MET A 113 46.43 -20.59 47.54
N SER A 114 46.19 -19.28 47.41
CA SER A 114 45.01 -18.74 46.74
C SER A 114 44.95 -19.08 45.25
N GLU A 115 46.10 -19.24 44.58
CA GLU A 115 46.14 -19.62 43.16
C GLU A 115 45.71 -21.08 42.96
N LEU A 116 46.11 -21.98 43.86
CA LEU A 116 45.72 -23.39 43.81
C LEU A 116 44.23 -23.59 44.12
N THR A 117 43.67 -22.82 45.05
CA THR A 117 42.24 -22.86 45.36
C THR A 117 41.41 -22.31 44.20
N SER A 118 41.86 -21.22 43.57
CA SER A 118 41.14 -20.61 42.44
C SER A 118 41.12 -21.47 41.19
N SER A 119 42.13 -22.32 40.98
CA SER A 119 42.17 -23.26 39.86
C SER A 119 41.48 -24.61 40.13
N GLY A 120 40.86 -24.80 41.31
CA GLY A 120 40.26 -26.07 41.72
C GLY A 120 41.25 -27.22 41.99
N LEU A 121 42.56 -26.99 41.80
CA LEU A 121 43.60 -27.99 42.01
C LEU A 121 43.88 -28.26 43.49
N TYR A 122 43.54 -27.32 44.38
CA TYR A 122 43.77 -27.47 45.81
C TYR A 122 43.07 -28.70 46.37
N ASP A 123 41.77 -28.88 46.11
CA ASP A 123 41.00 -30.01 46.66
C ASP A 123 41.52 -31.36 46.13
N THR A 124 41.86 -31.41 44.85
CA THR A 124 42.45 -32.61 44.20
C THR A 124 43.82 -32.95 44.80
N LEU A 125 44.73 -31.99 44.90
CA LEU A 125 46.07 -32.22 45.46
C LEU A 125 46.04 -32.49 46.97
N PHE A 126 45.12 -31.85 47.70
CA PHE A 126 44.94 -32.03 49.13
C PHE A 126 44.35 -33.41 49.45
N SER A 127 43.36 -33.86 48.68
CA SER A 127 42.80 -35.21 48.81
C SER A 127 43.80 -36.30 48.46
N MET A 128 44.60 -36.13 47.39
CA MET A 128 45.73 -37.02 47.06
C MET A 128 46.76 -37.09 48.19
N ALA A 129 47.10 -35.95 48.80
CA ALA A 129 48.09 -35.88 49.88
C ALA A 129 47.64 -36.60 51.17
N LEU A 130 46.32 -36.66 51.42
CA LEU A 130 45.75 -37.16 52.68
C LEU A 130 45.01 -38.51 52.55
N GLY A 131 44.79 -39.03 51.34
CA GLY A 131 44.20 -40.35 51.13
C GLY A 131 42.68 -40.40 51.24
N GLY A 132 41.99 -39.27 51.00
CA GLY A 132 40.53 -39.23 50.81
C GLY A 132 39.68 -38.80 52.02
N GLU A 133 40.26 -38.46 53.18
CA GLU A 133 39.48 -37.99 54.34
C GLU A 133 39.84 -36.54 54.69
N LEU A 134 38.90 -35.62 54.42
CA LEU A 134 38.98 -34.19 54.75
C LEU A 134 38.69 -33.99 56.24
N ASP A 135 39.71 -34.05 57.08
CA ASP A 135 39.63 -33.57 58.46
C ASP A 135 40.00 -32.06 58.48
N LEU A 136 38.98 -31.20 58.32
CA LEU A 136 39.16 -29.74 58.23
C LEU A 136 39.82 -29.13 59.48
N ASP A 137 39.70 -29.77 60.65
CA ASP A 137 40.26 -29.27 61.91
C ASP A 137 41.80 -29.45 61.97
N ASN A 138 42.38 -30.23 61.05
CA ASN A 138 43.81 -30.51 60.97
C ASN A 138 44.52 -29.95 59.71
N ALA A 139 43.82 -29.20 58.85
CA ALA A 139 44.34 -28.70 57.57
C ALA A 139 45.58 -27.79 57.71
N THR A 140 45.76 -27.15 58.87
CA THR A 140 46.88 -26.25 59.19
C THR A 140 48.00 -26.89 60.00
N SER A 141 47.93 -28.19 60.33
CA SER A 141 49.05 -28.85 61.01
C SER A 141 50.28 -28.88 60.10
N ASP A 142 51.47 -28.61 60.66
CA ASP A 142 52.76 -28.66 59.95
C ASP A 142 52.95 -29.98 59.17
N LYS A 143 52.35 -31.07 59.67
CA LYS A 143 52.39 -32.39 59.04
C LYS A 143 51.57 -32.44 57.74
N ASN A 144 50.37 -31.88 57.73
CA ASN A 144 49.51 -31.86 56.55
C ASN A 144 50.01 -30.86 55.51
N MET A 145 50.54 -29.70 55.95
CA MET A 145 51.21 -28.76 55.05
C MET A 145 52.44 -29.38 54.39
N LYS A 146 53.25 -30.16 55.12
CA LYS A 146 54.37 -30.91 54.52
C LYS A 146 53.91 -31.93 53.47
N LYS A 147 52.80 -32.63 53.70
CA LYS A 147 52.21 -33.57 52.74
C LYS A 147 51.67 -32.86 51.50
N LEU A 148 50.97 -31.73 51.65
CA LEU A 148 50.49 -30.92 50.54
C LEU A 148 51.66 -30.35 49.72
N LYS A 149 52.69 -29.78 50.37
CA LYS A 149 53.90 -29.32 49.69
C LYS A 149 54.61 -30.46 48.94
N LYS A 150 54.52 -31.70 49.44
CA LYS A 150 55.02 -32.89 48.75
C LYS A 150 54.18 -33.23 47.52
N ALA A 151 52.85 -33.25 47.63
CA ALA A 151 51.94 -33.50 46.51
C ALA A 151 52.06 -32.45 45.40
N ILE A 152 52.24 -31.17 45.75
CA ILE A 152 52.51 -30.09 44.78
C ILE A 152 53.82 -30.34 44.01
N LYS A 153 54.86 -30.84 44.69
CA LYS A 153 56.13 -31.20 44.03
C LYS A 153 55.99 -32.41 43.12
N GLU A 154 55.23 -33.41 43.55
CA GLU A 154 55.03 -34.66 42.80
C GLU A 154 54.16 -34.45 41.55
N ASN A 155 53.21 -33.50 41.58
CA ASN A 155 52.30 -33.21 40.46
C ASN A 155 52.63 -31.91 39.71
N GLY A 156 53.89 -31.48 39.74
CA GLY A 156 54.30 -30.18 39.18
C GLY A 156 54.00 -30.00 37.70
N ALA A 157 54.03 -31.08 36.92
CA ALA A 157 53.72 -31.04 35.49
C ALA A 157 52.22 -30.82 35.23
N GLU A 158 51.33 -31.40 36.03
CA GLU A 158 49.88 -31.22 35.93
C GLU A 158 49.48 -29.78 36.27
N ILE A 159 50.00 -29.25 37.38
CA ILE A 159 49.75 -27.86 37.78
C ILE A 159 50.26 -26.88 36.70
N LEU A 160 51.41 -27.17 36.09
CA LEU A 160 51.93 -26.35 35.00
C LEU A 160 51.08 -26.49 33.73
N ALA A 161 50.57 -27.69 33.41
CA ALA A 161 49.70 -27.92 32.25
C ALA A 161 48.43 -27.08 32.32
N GLU A 162 47.76 -27.08 33.48
CA GLU A 162 46.57 -26.27 33.74
C GLU A 162 46.85 -24.78 33.51
N LYS A 163 47.95 -24.27 34.07
CA LYS A 163 48.36 -22.87 33.83
C LYS A 163 48.71 -22.57 32.38
N LEU A 164 49.14 -23.56 31.59
CA LEU A 164 49.51 -23.38 30.19
C LEU A 164 48.34 -23.63 29.23
N ALA A 165 47.23 -24.22 29.69
CA ALA A 165 46.05 -24.43 28.87
C ALA A 165 45.35 -23.11 28.50
N ASP A 166 45.34 -22.15 29.42
CA ASP A 166 44.59 -20.89 29.28
C ASP A 166 45.42 -19.73 28.70
N ILE A 167 46.70 -19.94 28.38
CA ILE A 167 47.58 -18.84 27.94
C ILE A 167 47.56 -18.60 26.44
N TYR A 168 46.83 -19.41 25.69
CA TYR A 168 46.81 -19.35 24.23
C TYR A 168 45.54 -18.67 23.73
N GLU A 169 45.74 -17.70 22.83
CA GLU A 169 44.67 -17.01 22.12
C GLU A 169 44.79 -17.29 20.62
N VAL A 170 43.64 -17.31 19.94
CA VAL A 170 43.54 -17.51 18.49
C VAL A 170 43.00 -16.23 17.84
N ASP A 171 43.68 -15.79 16.79
CA ASP A 171 43.30 -14.61 16.01
C ASP A 171 43.40 -14.87 14.49
N PRO A 172 42.32 -14.69 13.70
CA PRO A 172 40.94 -14.43 14.15
C PRO A 172 40.29 -15.65 14.82
N ARG A 173 39.30 -15.41 15.69
CA ARG A 173 38.56 -16.48 16.41
C ARG A 173 37.21 -16.83 15.81
N LYS A 174 36.56 -15.89 15.13
CA LYS A 174 35.21 -16.00 14.57
C LYS A 174 35.21 -15.52 13.11
N GLU A 175 34.07 -15.67 12.42
CA GLU A 175 33.90 -15.29 11.02
C GLU A 175 34.93 -16.00 10.12
N LEU A 176 35.24 -17.25 10.48
CA LEU A 176 36.26 -18.03 9.79
C LEU A 176 35.71 -18.63 8.50
N THR A 177 36.59 -18.70 7.50
CA THR A 177 36.34 -19.27 6.18
C THR A 177 37.36 -20.37 5.92
N ASN A 178 36.99 -21.42 5.18
CA ASN A 178 37.93 -22.45 4.75
C ASN A 178 39.08 -21.81 3.95
N GLY A 179 40.33 -22.11 4.32
CA GLY A 179 41.54 -21.51 3.77
C GLY A 179 42.04 -20.26 4.52
N THR A 180 41.26 -19.68 5.44
CA THR A 180 41.73 -18.57 6.29
C THR A 180 42.84 -19.06 7.22
N LYS A 181 43.90 -18.26 7.37
CA LYS A 181 44.95 -18.51 8.34
C LYS A 181 44.58 -17.92 9.70
N VAL A 182 44.74 -18.71 10.75
CA VAL A 182 44.59 -18.27 12.14
C VAL A 182 45.91 -18.46 12.88
N THR A 183 46.24 -17.50 13.74
CA THR A 183 47.46 -17.52 14.54
C THR A 183 47.11 -17.85 15.98
N VAL A 184 47.71 -18.92 16.51
CA VAL A 184 47.70 -19.21 17.94
C VAL A 184 48.95 -18.61 18.57
N SER A 185 48.76 -17.72 19.54
CA SER A 185 49.83 -16.99 20.21
C SER A 185 49.63 -16.98 21.72
N CYS A 186 50.72 -16.70 22.45
CA CYS A 186 50.71 -16.65 23.90
C CYS A 186 50.26 -15.26 24.38
N SER A 187 49.26 -15.21 25.25
CA SER A 187 48.72 -13.99 25.86
C SER A 187 49.55 -13.48 27.05
N LEU A 188 50.46 -14.31 27.60
CA LEU A 188 51.33 -13.91 28.70
C LEU A 188 52.48 -13.00 28.24
N SER A 189 52.79 -12.00 29.07
CA SER A 189 54.00 -11.19 28.94
C SER A 189 55.27 -11.98 29.28
N ASP A 190 56.40 -11.54 28.75
CA ASP A 190 57.72 -12.13 29.03
C ASP A 190 58.05 -12.20 30.53
N GLU A 191 57.56 -11.26 31.33
CA GLU A 191 57.74 -11.24 32.79
C GLU A 191 57.01 -12.41 33.45
N LYS A 192 55.74 -12.63 33.10
CA LYS A 192 54.95 -13.75 33.62
C LYS A 192 55.53 -15.10 33.17
N ILE A 193 56.02 -15.19 31.94
CA ILE A 193 56.73 -16.38 31.45
C ILE A 193 57.98 -16.66 32.30
N LYS A 194 58.80 -15.64 32.59
CA LYS A 194 59.99 -15.78 33.44
C LYS A 194 59.63 -16.21 34.87
N ASP A 195 58.50 -15.75 35.39
CA ASP A 195 58.05 -16.15 36.72
C ASP A 195 57.57 -17.60 36.74
N LEU A 196 56.84 -18.06 35.72
CA LEU A 196 56.53 -19.48 35.55
C LEU A 196 57.81 -20.33 35.44
N GLU A 197 58.81 -19.90 34.66
CA GLU A 197 60.10 -20.60 34.54
C GLU A 197 60.86 -20.72 35.87
N LYS A 198 60.75 -19.70 36.75
CA LYS A 198 61.33 -19.73 38.10
C LYS A 198 60.54 -20.63 39.03
N THR A 199 59.21 -20.51 39.04
CA THR A 199 58.31 -21.25 39.93
C THR A 199 58.31 -22.75 39.61
N TYR A 200 58.37 -23.14 38.33
CA TYR A 200 58.30 -24.54 37.92
C TYR A 200 59.66 -25.16 37.59
N GLY A 201 60.75 -24.38 37.68
CA GLY A 201 62.11 -24.88 37.43
C GLY A 201 62.34 -25.31 35.97
N VAL A 202 61.62 -24.71 35.02
CA VAL A 202 61.65 -25.03 33.59
C VAL A 202 62.16 -23.86 32.75
N LYS A 203 62.44 -24.12 31.47
CA LYS A 203 62.63 -23.10 30.44
C LYS A 203 61.51 -23.25 29.40
N LEU A 204 60.65 -22.26 29.27
CA LEU A 204 59.52 -22.27 28.34
C LEU A 204 59.99 -21.77 26.97
N LYS A 205 59.79 -22.59 25.94
CA LYS A 205 59.99 -22.18 24.54
C LYS A 205 58.64 -22.10 23.87
N ILE A 206 58.01 -20.94 23.98
CA ILE A 206 56.71 -20.65 23.39
C ILE A 206 56.92 -20.02 22.02
N LYS A 207 56.18 -20.50 21.02
CA LYS A 207 56.17 -19.95 19.66
C LYS A 207 54.74 -19.76 19.21
N SER A 208 54.51 -18.76 18.37
CA SER A 208 53.26 -18.68 17.63
C SER A 208 53.21 -19.81 16.60
N LYS A 209 51.99 -20.31 16.34
CA LYS A 209 51.70 -21.29 15.30
C LYS A 209 50.60 -20.76 14.41
N GLU A 210 50.80 -20.86 13.10
CA GLU A 210 49.75 -20.63 12.12
C GLU A 210 49.07 -21.95 11.78
N PHE A 211 47.75 -21.92 11.73
CA PHE A 211 46.91 -23.01 11.24
C PHE A 211 46.09 -22.50 10.06
N THR A 212 45.81 -23.37 9.09
CA THR A 212 44.83 -23.09 8.03
C THR A 212 43.49 -23.68 8.47
N VAL A 213 42.42 -22.90 8.34
CA VAL A 213 41.06 -23.33 8.66
C VAL A 213 40.58 -24.29 7.58
N GLU A 214 40.11 -25.46 7.98
CA GLU A 214 39.60 -26.50 7.09
C GLU A 214 38.40 -27.19 7.73
N GLY A 215 37.50 -27.75 6.91
CA GLY A 215 36.40 -28.58 7.37
C GLY A 215 35.16 -27.82 7.87
N LEU A 216 35.06 -26.51 7.65
CA LEU A 216 33.81 -25.76 7.86
C LEU A 216 32.77 -26.16 6.83
N LYS A 217 31.50 -26.24 7.25
CA LYS A 217 30.38 -26.64 6.38
C LYS A 217 30.04 -25.55 5.37
N GLU A 218 29.77 -25.90 4.12
CA GLU A 218 29.29 -24.94 3.12
C GLU A 218 27.88 -24.43 3.45
N ILE A 219 27.64 -23.13 3.27
CA ILE A 219 26.30 -22.53 3.35
C ILE A 219 25.61 -22.72 1.99
N LYS A 220 24.50 -23.46 1.98
CA LYS A 220 23.71 -23.69 0.75
C LYS A 220 22.92 -22.44 0.37
N LYS A 221 22.65 -22.27 -0.92
CA LYS A 221 21.74 -21.23 -1.42
C LYS A 221 20.42 -21.81 -1.88
N PHE A 222 19.33 -21.07 -1.69
CA PHE A 222 18.01 -21.44 -2.21
C PHE A 222 17.28 -20.21 -2.78
N ASP A 223 16.34 -20.44 -3.70
CA ASP A 223 15.50 -19.36 -4.24
C ASP A 223 14.31 -19.11 -3.31
N ALA A 224 14.38 -18.01 -2.55
CA ALA A 224 13.31 -17.60 -1.64
C ALA A 224 12.08 -17.05 -2.38
N PHE A 225 12.15 -16.84 -3.69
CA PHE A 225 11.03 -16.35 -4.50
C PHE A 225 10.41 -17.43 -5.37
N ASP A 226 10.87 -18.67 -5.29
CA ASP A 226 10.25 -19.79 -5.97
C ASP A 226 8.89 -20.12 -5.32
N GLY A 227 7.83 -20.12 -6.13
CA GLY A 227 6.48 -20.44 -5.69
C GLY A 227 5.71 -19.35 -4.94
N ILE A 228 6.23 -18.10 -4.90
CA ILE A 228 5.44 -16.97 -4.39
C ILE A 228 4.26 -16.67 -5.31
N GLU A 229 3.15 -16.24 -4.72
CA GLU A 229 1.96 -15.80 -5.45
C GLU A 229 1.59 -14.39 -4.98
N ILE A 230 1.37 -13.50 -5.93
CA ILE A 230 0.91 -12.13 -5.69
C ILE A 230 -0.57 -12.05 -6.04
N GLU A 231 -1.36 -11.45 -5.16
CA GLU A 231 -2.77 -11.16 -5.38
C GLU A 231 -2.95 -9.66 -5.55
N TYR A 232 -3.72 -9.29 -6.58
CA TYR A 232 -4.10 -7.92 -6.85
C TYR A 232 -5.54 -7.67 -6.42
N SER A 233 -5.82 -6.52 -5.81
CA SER A 233 -7.16 -6.11 -5.39
C SER A 233 -7.41 -4.64 -5.73
N GLY A 234 -8.66 -4.29 -6.03
CA GLY A 234 -9.03 -3.00 -6.62
C GLY A 234 -8.93 -3.02 -8.15
N TYR A 235 -8.99 -1.84 -8.76
CA TYR A 235 -8.98 -1.67 -10.22
C TYR A 235 -7.84 -0.77 -10.67
N ALA A 236 -7.30 -1.02 -11.86
CA ALA A 236 -6.31 -0.14 -12.47
C ALA A 236 -6.87 1.28 -12.67
N PRO A 237 -6.09 2.36 -12.47
CA PRO A 237 -4.67 2.36 -12.13
C PRO A 237 -4.38 2.35 -10.63
N ASN A 238 -5.38 2.14 -9.78
CA ASN A 238 -5.30 2.28 -8.32
C ASN A 238 -5.21 0.93 -7.59
N ALA A 239 -4.99 -0.18 -8.30
CA ALA A 239 -4.96 -1.50 -7.69
C ALA A 239 -3.81 -1.66 -6.70
N THR A 240 -3.96 -2.59 -5.77
CA THR A 240 -2.97 -2.91 -4.73
C THR A 240 -2.49 -4.35 -4.85
N ALA A 241 -1.23 -4.59 -4.49
CA ALA A 241 -0.61 -5.91 -4.50
C ALA A 241 -0.34 -6.40 -3.09
N ARG A 242 -0.62 -7.68 -2.84
CA ARG A 242 -0.28 -8.35 -1.58
C ARG A 242 0.29 -9.72 -1.85
N LEU A 243 1.18 -10.18 -0.96
CA LEU A 243 1.68 -11.54 -1.02
C LEU A 243 0.56 -12.49 -0.57
N LYS A 244 0.10 -13.34 -1.50
CA LYS A 244 -0.89 -14.39 -1.22
C LYS A 244 -0.24 -15.62 -0.61
N LYS A 245 0.97 -15.96 -1.09
CA LYS A 245 1.68 -17.17 -0.72
C LYS A 245 3.19 -16.92 -0.66
N LYS A 246 3.84 -17.39 0.43
CA LYS A 246 5.30 -17.41 0.56
C LYS A 246 5.93 -18.47 -0.36
N GLY A 247 7.25 -18.48 -0.45
CA GLY A 247 7.97 -19.43 -1.29
C GLY A 247 7.82 -20.89 -0.83
N ASN A 248 8.16 -21.83 -1.69
CA ASN A 248 7.92 -23.27 -1.46
C ASN A 248 8.85 -23.90 -0.41
N ASP A 249 10.01 -23.30 -0.13
CA ASP A 249 10.96 -23.82 0.87
C ASP A 249 10.51 -23.47 2.29
N SER A 250 10.54 -24.41 3.22
CA SER A 250 10.15 -24.19 4.62
C SER A 250 10.98 -23.13 5.35
N ALA A 251 12.18 -22.80 4.88
CA ALA A 251 12.98 -21.71 5.43
C ALA A 251 12.37 -20.33 5.13
N THR A 252 11.47 -20.21 4.15
CA THR A 252 10.77 -18.96 3.85
C THR A 252 9.81 -18.51 4.97
N ASP A 253 9.47 -19.41 5.90
CA ASP A 253 8.70 -19.04 7.08
C ASP A 253 9.42 -17.94 7.88
N TYR A 254 10.75 -17.99 7.95
CA TYR A 254 11.64 -17.04 8.65
C TYR A 254 11.99 -15.78 7.83
N ILE A 255 11.32 -15.59 6.70
CA ILE A 255 11.55 -14.47 5.79
C ILE A 255 10.33 -13.56 5.80
N ASP A 256 10.60 -12.27 5.94
CA ASP A 256 9.64 -11.21 5.75
C ASP A 256 9.74 -10.67 4.32
N TYR A 257 8.60 -10.64 3.63
CA TYR A 257 8.49 -10.17 2.25
C TYR A 257 7.83 -8.81 2.25
N LYS A 258 8.37 -7.89 1.44
CA LYS A 258 7.81 -6.57 1.22
C LYS A 258 7.70 -6.31 -0.28
N ILE A 259 6.58 -5.73 -0.70
CA ILE A 259 6.29 -5.36 -2.08
C ILE A 259 6.39 -3.85 -2.21
N SER A 260 7.00 -3.35 -3.29
CA SER A 260 7.09 -1.92 -3.59
C SER A 260 7.14 -1.65 -5.10
N PRO A 261 6.29 -0.76 -5.65
CA PRO A 261 5.09 -0.22 -5.01
C PRO A 261 4.05 -1.32 -4.73
N ASP A 262 3.23 -1.15 -3.70
CA ASP A 262 2.14 -2.07 -3.32
C ASP A 262 0.74 -1.53 -3.67
N SER A 263 0.67 -0.36 -4.29
CA SER A 263 -0.55 0.39 -4.63
C SER A 263 -0.31 1.26 -5.87
N GLY A 264 -1.39 1.71 -6.50
CA GLY A 264 -1.29 2.50 -7.74
C GLY A 264 -0.85 1.66 -8.93
N LEU A 265 -1.34 0.42 -9.03
CA LEU A 265 -0.88 -0.56 -10.00
C LEU A 265 -1.83 -0.73 -11.20
N SER A 266 -1.23 -0.90 -12.37
CA SER A 266 -1.82 -1.26 -13.65
C SER A 266 -1.08 -2.45 -14.28
N ASP A 267 -1.72 -3.10 -15.26
CA ASP A 267 -1.03 -4.13 -16.07
C ASP A 267 0.18 -3.51 -16.80
N GLY A 268 1.32 -4.21 -16.73
CA GLY A 268 2.60 -3.76 -17.27
C GLY A 268 3.50 -3.02 -16.28
N ASP A 269 2.99 -2.64 -15.11
CA ASP A 269 3.83 -2.05 -14.06
C ASP A 269 4.84 -3.05 -13.51
N THR A 270 5.89 -2.57 -12.87
CA THR A 270 6.91 -3.41 -12.23
C THR A 270 6.89 -3.21 -10.72
N ILE A 271 6.64 -4.29 -9.99
CA ILE A 271 6.80 -4.34 -8.54
C ILE A 271 8.12 -5.02 -8.18
N THR A 272 8.72 -4.60 -7.07
CA THR A 272 9.89 -5.25 -6.47
C THR A 272 9.48 -5.93 -5.19
N VAL A 273 9.73 -7.23 -5.09
CA VAL A 273 9.58 -8.02 -3.88
C VAL A 273 10.95 -8.11 -3.22
N THR A 274 11.10 -7.51 -2.03
CA THR A 274 12.33 -7.56 -1.22
C THR A 274 12.12 -8.48 -0.03
N ILE A 275 13.19 -9.15 0.41
CA ILE A 275 13.17 -10.03 1.58
C ILE A 275 14.15 -9.61 2.67
N THR A 276 13.76 -9.78 3.92
CA THR A 276 14.62 -9.64 5.10
C THR A 276 14.36 -10.77 6.10
N ASP A 277 15.23 -10.95 7.08
CA ASP A 277 14.87 -11.69 8.29
C ASP A 277 13.92 -10.86 9.19
N TYR A 278 13.47 -11.46 10.30
CA TYR A 278 12.58 -10.79 11.28
C TYR A 278 13.21 -9.59 12.00
N SER A 279 14.52 -9.43 11.92
CA SER A 279 15.24 -8.27 12.47
C SER A 279 15.50 -7.19 11.42
N GLY A 280 15.04 -7.40 10.17
CA GLY A 280 15.23 -6.49 9.06
C GLY A 280 16.60 -6.59 8.38
N HIS A 281 17.38 -7.64 8.65
CA HIS A 281 18.69 -7.87 8.03
C HIS A 281 18.58 -8.67 6.73
N THR A 282 19.56 -8.47 5.84
CA THR A 282 19.62 -9.11 4.51
C THR A 282 20.80 -10.06 4.36
N ASP A 283 21.64 -10.20 5.38
CA ASP A 283 22.77 -11.13 5.42
C ASP A 283 22.37 -12.54 5.88
N PHE A 284 21.20 -12.67 6.53
CA PHE A 284 20.61 -13.93 6.98
C PHE A 284 21.55 -14.79 7.84
N VAL A 285 22.40 -14.16 8.67
CA VAL A 285 23.38 -14.85 9.52
C VAL A 285 22.71 -15.89 10.42
N SER A 286 21.64 -15.53 11.11
CA SER A 286 20.93 -16.48 12.00
C SER A 286 20.30 -17.65 11.26
N MET A 287 19.88 -17.45 10.01
CA MET A 287 19.36 -18.53 9.15
C MET A 287 20.50 -19.45 8.71
N ALA A 288 21.66 -18.89 8.33
CA ALA A 288 22.84 -19.68 7.99
C ALA A 288 23.29 -20.55 9.16
N GLU A 289 23.36 -20.01 10.38
CA GLU A 289 23.75 -20.77 11.57
C GLU A 289 22.76 -21.89 11.92
N SER A 290 21.46 -21.62 11.79
CA SER A 290 20.40 -22.57 12.18
C SER A 290 20.09 -23.63 11.13
N TYR A 291 20.09 -23.25 9.84
CA TYR A 291 19.63 -24.08 8.73
C TYR A 291 20.72 -24.43 7.72
N GLY A 292 21.90 -23.81 7.82
CA GLY A 292 23.00 -24.03 6.87
C GLY A 292 22.68 -23.55 5.45
N LYS A 293 21.72 -22.64 5.31
CA LYS A 293 21.32 -22.09 4.01
C LYS A 293 20.84 -20.66 4.10
N VAL A 294 20.98 -19.92 2.99
CA VAL A 294 20.54 -18.52 2.84
C VAL A 294 19.89 -18.29 1.48
N PRO A 295 19.06 -17.25 1.31
CA PRO A 295 18.51 -16.87 0.02
C PRO A 295 19.61 -16.56 -1.01
N SER A 296 19.39 -16.93 -2.27
CA SER A 296 20.32 -16.62 -3.37
C SER A 296 20.26 -15.17 -3.85
N SER A 297 19.14 -14.49 -3.60
CA SER A 297 18.89 -13.07 -3.90
C SER A 297 18.02 -12.47 -2.79
N THR A 298 18.12 -11.16 -2.57
CA THR A 298 17.31 -10.40 -1.60
C THR A 298 16.17 -9.61 -2.26
N GLU A 299 16.13 -9.57 -3.59
CA GLU A 299 15.08 -8.91 -4.36
C GLU A 299 14.71 -9.69 -5.63
N LYS A 300 13.45 -9.53 -6.06
CA LYS A 300 12.92 -9.99 -7.35
C LYS A 300 11.96 -8.97 -7.91
N LYS A 301 12.12 -8.64 -9.19
CA LYS A 301 11.17 -7.81 -9.94
C LYS A 301 10.12 -8.68 -10.61
N ILE A 302 8.88 -8.23 -10.57
CA ILE A 302 7.72 -8.93 -11.15
C ILE A 302 6.95 -7.91 -11.98
N THR A 303 6.61 -8.28 -13.21
CA THR A 303 5.67 -7.52 -14.05
C THR A 303 4.25 -7.81 -13.58
N VAL A 304 3.48 -6.75 -13.35
CA VAL A 304 2.08 -6.82 -12.94
C VAL A 304 1.23 -7.23 -14.14
N GLU A 305 0.44 -8.28 -13.96
CA GLU A 305 -0.47 -8.80 -14.98
C GLU A 305 -1.77 -9.28 -14.33
N GLY A 306 -2.90 -9.10 -15.02
CA GLY A 306 -4.20 -9.59 -14.58
C GLY A 306 -4.89 -8.70 -13.56
N VAL A 307 -4.56 -7.40 -13.53
CA VAL A 307 -5.27 -6.42 -12.69
C VAL A 307 -6.66 -6.16 -13.28
N PRO A 308 -7.73 -6.20 -12.48
CA PRO A 308 -9.07 -5.80 -12.92
C PRO A 308 -9.09 -4.38 -13.51
N GLN A 309 -9.74 -4.23 -14.66
CA GLN A 309 -9.83 -2.94 -15.37
C GLN A 309 -11.16 -2.24 -15.06
N VAL A 310 -11.13 -0.92 -14.96
CA VAL A 310 -12.35 -0.11 -14.85
C VAL A 310 -13.14 -0.20 -16.14
N VAL A 311 -14.44 -0.45 -16.03
CA VAL A 311 -15.37 -0.50 -17.16
C VAL A 311 -16.09 0.83 -17.30
N GLU A 312 -16.13 1.40 -18.50
CA GLU A 312 -16.89 2.62 -18.74
C GLU A 312 -18.38 2.34 -19.01
N PHE A 313 -19.27 3.23 -18.57
CA PHE A 313 -20.72 3.16 -18.83
C PHE A 313 -21.30 4.55 -19.15
N ASP A 314 -22.46 4.62 -19.81
CA ASP A 314 -23.20 5.89 -19.99
C ASP A 314 -24.14 6.08 -18.78
N PRO A 315 -23.90 7.08 -17.91
CA PRO A 315 -24.75 7.31 -16.73
C PRO A 315 -26.11 7.95 -17.08
N PHE A 316 -26.35 8.25 -18.36
CA PHE A 316 -27.58 8.88 -18.85
C PHE A 316 -28.44 7.95 -19.70
N ASP A 317 -28.05 6.67 -19.84
CA ASP A 317 -28.93 5.63 -20.37
C ASP A 317 -30.09 5.42 -19.38
N GLY A 318 -31.33 5.57 -19.86
CA GLY A 318 -32.53 5.48 -19.03
C GLY A 318 -32.97 6.78 -18.35
N VAL A 319 -32.13 7.82 -18.31
CA VAL A 319 -32.45 9.10 -17.64
C VAL A 319 -33.55 9.86 -18.38
N THR A 320 -34.58 10.27 -17.64
CA THR A 320 -35.66 11.13 -18.13
C THR A 320 -35.89 12.33 -17.21
N LEU A 321 -36.26 13.46 -17.82
CA LEU A 321 -36.75 14.64 -17.12
C LEU A 321 -38.27 14.75 -17.27
N GLU A 322 -38.92 15.18 -16.21
CA GLU A 322 -40.32 15.58 -16.23
C GLU A 322 -40.42 17.10 -16.21
N TYR A 323 -41.20 17.64 -17.15
CA TYR A 323 -41.50 19.06 -17.27
C TYR A 323 -42.92 19.35 -16.81
N SER A 324 -43.11 20.45 -16.08
CA SER A 324 -44.43 20.85 -15.57
C SER A 324 -44.57 22.38 -15.50
N GLY A 325 -45.82 22.86 -15.46
CA GLY A 325 -46.13 24.29 -15.44
C GLY A 325 -46.38 24.88 -16.83
N TYR A 326 -46.20 26.20 -16.94
CA TYR A 326 -46.43 26.96 -18.16
C TYR A 326 -45.19 27.77 -18.52
N ALA A 327 -44.81 27.80 -19.80
CA ALA A 327 -43.74 28.67 -20.28
C ALA A 327 -44.11 30.16 -20.10
N PRO A 328 -43.17 31.03 -19.68
CA PRO A 328 -41.75 30.76 -19.42
C PRO A 328 -41.43 30.37 -17.96
N ASP A 329 -42.42 30.06 -17.14
CA ASP A 329 -42.29 29.71 -15.72
C ASP A 329 -42.31 28.19 -15.48
N GLY A 330 -41.89 27.40 -16.47
CA GLY A 330 -41.87 25.94 -16.41
C GLY A 330 -40.84 25.41 -15.41
N ASN A 331 -41.06 24.19 -14.96
CA ASN A 331 -40.20 23.49 -13.99
C ASN A 331 -39.71 22.17 -14.57
N ALA A 332 -38.47 21.80 -14.24
CA ALA A 332 -37.89 20.50 -14.57
C ALA A 332 -37.50 19.77 -13.30
N ARG A 333 -37.74 18.46 -13.28
CA ARG A 333 -37.23 17.57 -12.25
C ARG A 333 -36.76 16.27 -12.87
N LEU A 334 -35.79 15.64 -12.22
CA LEU A 334 -35.38 14.29 -12.56
C LEU A 334 -36.54 13.32 -12.28
N SER A 335 -36.94 12.55 -13.29
CA SER A 335 -37.99 11.53 -13.15
C SER A 335 -37.39 10.15 -12.87
N SER A 336 -36.28 9.84 -13.54
CA SER A 336 -35.54 8.58 -13.40
C SER A 336 -34.03 8.84 -13.38
N ARG A 337 -33.31 7.96 -12.68
CA ARG A 337 -31.85 7.86 -12.75
C ARG A 337 -31.46 6.92 -13.89
N GLY A 338 -30.16 6.81 -14.18
CA GLY A 338 -29.68 5.87 -15.19
C GLY A 338 -29.98 4.42 -14.81
N ASP A 339 -30.07 3.56 -15.83
CA ASP A 339 -30.48 2.15 -15.70
C ASP A 339 -29.38 1.25 -15.09
N ASP A 340 -28.12 1.69 -15.12
CA ASP A 340 -26.98 0.96 -14.58
C ASP A 340 -26.93 1.06 -13.04
N ASP A 341 -26.60 -0.04 -12.37
CA ASP A 341 -26.51 -0.10 -10.89
C ASP A 341 -25.45 0.86 -10.31
N ALA A 342 -24.44 1.25 -11.09
CA ALA A 342 -23.50 2.28 -10.68
C ALA A 342 -24.13 3.68 -10.50
N CYS A 343 -25.31 3.93 -11.08
CA CYS A 343 -26.03 5.20 -10.94
C CYS A 343 -26.54 5.47 -9.52
N ASP A 344 -26.62 4.44 -8.66
CA ASP A 344 -26.94 4.58 -7.23
C ASP A 344 -25.86 5.34 -6.45
N TYR A 345 -24.64 5.37 -6.97
CA TYR A 345 -23.50 6.08 -6.38
C TYR A 345 -23.21 7.43 -7.04
N LEU A 346 -24.13 7.91 -7.88
CA LEU A 346 -24.03 9.21 -8.55
C LEU A 346 -25.02 10.24 -7.97
N GLU A 347 -24.64 11.51 -7.98
CA GLU A 347 -25.54 12.64 -7.80
C GLU A 347 -25.80 13.31 -9.15
N TYR A 348 -27.08 13.58 -9.46
CA TYR A 348 -27.51 14.25 -10.69
C TYR A 348 -27.93 15.68 -10.38
N LYS A 349 -27.31 16.65 -11.07
CA LYS A 349 -27.56 18.09 -10.88
C LYS A 349 -28.05 18.71 -12.17
N LEU A 350 -29.16 19.44 -12.08
CA LEU A 350 -29.72 20.18 -13.20
C LEU A 350 -29.12 21.60 -13.23
N SER A 351 -28.73 22.08 -14.41
CA SER A 351 -28.23 23.45 -14.58
C SER A 351 -29.30 24.52 -14.27
N LYS A 352 -30.57 24.18 -14.50
CA LYS A 352 -31.74 25.02 -14.22
C LYS A 352 -32.97 24.13 -14.03
N SER A 353 -33.79 24.42 -13.02
CA SER A 353 -34.99 23.63 -12.68
C SER A 353 -36.30 24.42 -12.72
N GLU A 354 -36.24 25.75 -12.89
CA GLU A 354 -37.39 26.66 -12.87
C GLU A 354 -37.23 27.77 -13.92
N GLY A 355 -38.31 28.45 -14.30
CA GLY A 355 -38.26 29.52 -15.28
C GLY A 355 -37.96 29.02 -16.70
N LEU A 356 -38.49 27.85 -17.06
CA LEU A 356 -38.22 27.17 -18.33
C LEU A 356 -39.30 27.45 -19.39
N SER A 357 -38.85 27.54 -20.64
CA SER A 357 -39.69 27.59 -21.85
C SER A 357 -39.44 26.38 -22.74
N ASN A 358 -40.41 26.05 -23.62
CA ASN A 358 -40.16 25.05 -24.67
C ASN A 358 -38.98 25.49 -25.55
N GLY A 359 -38.04 24.58 -25.79
CA GLY A 359 -36.79 24.85 -26.52
C GLY A 359 -35.61 25.28 -25.63
N ASP A 360 -35.83 25.54 -24.33
CA ASP A 360 -34.71 25.71 -23.38
C ASP A 360 -33.92 24.40 -23.25
N VAL A 361 -32.64 24.51 -22.90
CA VAL A 361 -31.77 23.35 -22.65
C VAL A 361 -31.47 23.24 -21.16
N VAL A 362 -31.77 22.09 -20.58
CA VAL A 362 -31.37 21.71 -19.22
C VAL A 362 -30.21 20.73 -19.33
N THR A 363 -29.03 21.14 -18.87
CA THR A 363 -27.86 20.28 -18.77
C THR A 363 -27.93 19.52 -17.44
N VAL A 364 -27.89 18.20 -17.51
CA VAL A 364 -27.77 17.35 -16.33
C VAL A 364 -26.32 16.92 -16.17
N THR A 365 -25.73 17.21 -15.01
CA THR A 365 -24.37 16.82 -14.64
C THR A 365 -24.41 15.68 -13.66
N VAL A 366 -23.55 14.67 -13.83
CA VAL A 366 -23.30 13.65 -12.81
C VAL A 366 -21.98 13.89 -12.10
N GLU A 367 -21.97 13.67 -10.80
CA GLU A 367 -20.79 13.64 -9.96
C GLU A 367 -20.86 12.43 -9.01
N ASP A 368 -19.72 12.05 -8.43
CA ASP A 368 -19.70 11.05 -7.36
C ASP A 368 -20.55 11.55 -6.18
N TYR A 369 -21.39 10.67 -5.63
CA TYR A 369 -22.30 11.03 -4.55
C TYR A 369 -21.61 11.61 -3.31
N TYR A 370 -20.33 11.28 -3.08
CA TYR A 370 -19.54 11.81 -1.96
C TYR A 370 -18.64 13.00 -2.35
N GLY A 371 -18.79 13.52 -3.58
CA GLY A 371 -18.07 14.70 -4.07
C GLY A 371 -16.64 14.43 -4.55
N ASP A 372 -16.27 13.17 -4.78
CA ASP A 372 -14.97 12.81 -5.36
C ASP A 372 -14.94 13.13 -6.87
N SER A 373 -13.90 13.84 -7.33
CA SER A 373 -13.82 14.28 -8.72
C SER A 373 -13.45 13.17 -9.71
N ASN A 374 -12.97 12.02 -9.21
CA ASN A 374 -12.47 10.91 -10.02
C ASN A 374 -13.40 9.68 -10.02
N PHE A 375 -14.53 9.76 -9.30
CA PHE A 375 -15.49 8.67 -9.13
C PHE A 375 -14.90 7.47 -8.39
N GLU A 376 -13.94 7.70 -7.47
CA GLU A 376 -13.29 6.60 -6.71
C GLU A 376 -14.32 5.75 -5.95
N THR A 377 -15.37 6.36 -5.38
CA THR A 377 -16.41 5.59 -4.67
C THR A 377 -17.16 4.67 -5.62
N VAL A 378 -17.53 5.16 -6.81
CA VAL A 378 -18.23 4.37 -7.82
C VAL A 378 -17.34 3.22 -8.30
N ILE A 379 -16.08 3.49 -8.58
CA ILE A 379 -15.09 2.50 -9.04
C ILE A 379 -14.88 1.42 -7.97
N ASP A 380 -14.66 1.78 -6.72
CA ASP A 380 -14.43 0.83 -5.63
C ASP A 380 -15.64 -0.08 -5.39
N ARG A 381 -16.86 0.45 -5.55
CA ARG A 381 -18.10 -0.29 -5.29
C ARG A 381 -18.54 -1.16 -6.46
N THR A 382 -18.26 -0.73 -7.70
CA THR A 382 -18.87 -1.32 -8.90
C THR A 382 -17.87 -1.75 -9.97
N GLY A 383 -16.63 -1.28 -9.90
CA GLY A 383 -15.64 -1.44 -10.96
C GLY A 383 -15.92 -0.62 -12.22
N LYS A 384 -16.87 0.32 -12.15
CA LYS A 384 -17.32 1.11 -13.28
C LYS A 384 -17.02 2.61 -13.10
N LYS A 385 -16.93 3.31 -14.23
CA LYS A 385 -16.75 4.77 -14.28
C LYS A 385 -17.65 5.40 -15.37
N PRO A 386 -18.29 6.54 -15.10
CA PRO A 386 -19.01 7.27 -16.14
C PRO A 386 -18.10 7.65 -17.33
N SER A 387 -18.54 7.33 -18.55
CA SER A 387 -17.86 7.68 -19.80
C SER A 387 -18.05 9.16 -20.19
N VAL A 388 -19.16 9.76 -19.73
CA VAL A 388 -19.51 11.17 -19.88
C VAL A 388 -20.07 11.68 -18.56
N THR A 389 -19.93 12.98 -18.30
CA THR A 389 -20.39 13.59 -17.04
C THR A 389 -21.51 14.60 -17.21
N THR A 390 -21.89 14.93 -18.44
CA THR A 390 -22.97 15.88 -18.75
C THR A 390 -23.80 15.44 -19.94
N LYS A 391 -25.11 15.70 -19.91
CA LYS A 391 -26.02 15.52 -21.05
C LYS A 391 -27.07 16.63 -21.09
N ASP A 392 -27.37 17.10 -22.29
CA ASP A 392 -28.37 18.14 -22.54
C ASP A 392 -29.73 17.54 -22.85
N PHE A 393 -30.77 18.09 -22.22
CA PHE A 393 -32.17 17.76 -22.46
C PHE A 393 -32.92 19.01 -22.91
N VAL A 394 -33.59 18.92 -24.07
CA VAL A 394 -34.43 20.01 -24.60
C VAL A 394 -35.78 19.95 -23.90
N VAL A 395 -36.20 21.09 -23.34
CA VAL A 395 -37.50 21.24 -22.70
C VAL A 395 -38.60 21.22 -23.76
N GLU A 396 -39.52 20.28 -23.64
CA GLU A 396 -40.67 20.13 -24.53
C GLU A 396 -41.94 19.83 -23.72
N GLY A 397 -43.11 20.07 -24.32
CA GLY A 397 -44.39 19.71 -23.73
C GLY A 397 -44.90 20.62 -22.60
N LEU A 398 -44.26 21.77 -22.34
CA LEU A 398 -44.85 22.78 -21.45
C LEU A 398 -46.03 23.47 -22.13
N THR A 399 -47.10 23.70 -21.37
CA THR A 399 -48.18 24.59 -21.82
C THR A 399 -47.64 26.00 -22.03
N SER A 400 -48.15 26.74 -23.01
CA SER A 400 -47.61 28.07 -23.32
C SER A 400 -48.69 29.02 -23.82
N TYR A 401 -48.50 30.32 -23.65
CA TYR A 401 -49.42 31.31 -24.21
C TYR A 401 -49.15 31.50 -25.70
N VAL A 402 -50.22 31.65 -26.47
CA VAL A 402 -50.12 32.00 -27.89
C VAL A 402 -49.41 33.36 -28.02
N ALA A 403 -48.30 33.37 -28.76
CA ALA A 403 -47.50 34.55 -29.00
C ALA A 403 -47.65 35.09 -30.44
N SER A 404 -48.20 34.28 -31.34
CA SER A 404 -48.31 34.60 -32.76
C SER A 404 -49.56 33.93 -33.38
N LEU A 405 -50.11 34.52 -34.44
CA LEU A 405 -51.37 34.05 -35.04
C LEU A 405 -51.21 32.68 -35.73
N ASP A 406 -50.01 32.37 -36.22
CA ASP A 406 -49.61 31.12 -36.87
C ASP A 406 -49.58 29.92 -35.92
N GLN A 407 -49.53 30.15 -34.61
CA GLN A 407 -49.69 29.10 -33.59
C GLN A 407 -51.15 28.67 -33.39
N ILE A 408 -52.12 29.45 -33.88
CA ILE A 408 -53.54 29.13 -33.78
C ILE A 408 -53.92 28.32 -35.02
N SER A 409 -54.34 27.07 -34.80
CA SER A 409 -54.81 26.21 -35.89
C SER A 409 -56.08 26.76 -36.54
N THR A 410 -56.36 26.33 -37.78
CA THR A 410 -57.61 26.65 -38.47
C THR A 410 -58.84 26.24 -37.65
N GLU A 411 -58.79 25.05 -37.04
CA GLU A 411 -59.85 24.57 -36.14
C GLU A 411 -60.06 25.51 -34.94
N GLY A 412 -58.96 25.98 -34.32
CA GLY A 412 -59.01 26.96 -33.24
C GLY A 412 -59.71 28.25 -33.66
N PHE A 413 -59.34 28.79 -34.82
CA PHE A 413 -60.01 29.97 -35.37
C PHE A 413 -61.49 29.72 -35.65
N ASP A 414 -61.84 28.59 -36.25
CA ASP A 414 -63.21 28.29 -36.65
C ASP A 414 -64.14 28.09 -35.45
N MET A 415 -63.66 27.48 -34.36
CA MET A 415 -64.40 27.41 -33.09
C MET A 415 -64.71 28.82 -32.54
N MET A 416 -63.72 29.70 -32.50
CA MET A 416 -63.90 31.08 -32.03
C MET A 416 -64.79 31.92 -32.97
N LYS A 417 -64.71 31.68 -34.29
CA LYS A 417 -65.60 32.33 -35.27
C LYS A 417 -67.05 31.87 -35.14
N SER A 418 -67.28 30.56 -34.99
CA SER A 418 -68.62 30.01 -34.76
C SER A 418 -69.26 30.64 -33.54
N GLN A 419 -68.51 30.76 -32.44
CA GLN A 419 -69.00 31.46 -31.25
C GLN A 419 -69.31 32.94 -31.55
N ALA A 420 -68.46 33.64 -32.30
CA ALA A 420 -68.71 35.04 -32.67
C ALA A 420 -70.03 35.19 -33.46
N GLU A 421 -70.29 34.27 -34.38
CA GLU A 421 -71.54 34.22 -35.16
C GLU A 421 -72.74 33.96 -34.25
N ASP A 422 -72.67 33.02 -33.32
CA ASP A 422 -73.74 32.72 -32.36
C ASP A 422 -74.06 33.95 -31.49
N VAL A 423 -73.03 34.61 -30.97
CA VAL A 423 -73.17 35.83 -30.15
C VAL A 423 -73.81 36.96 -30.96
N PHE A 424 -73.38 37.15 -32.21
CA PHE A 424 -73.92 38.20 -33.06
C PHE A 424 -75.36 37.89 -33.49
N ASN A 425 -75.67 36.65 -33.83
CA ASN A 425 -77.02 36.20 -34.19
C ASN A 425 -77.98 36.34 -32.99
N ALA A 426 -77.53 36.05 -31.78
CA ALA A 426 -78.32 36.31 -30.56
C ALA A 426 -78.60 37.81 -30.38
N TYR A 427 -77.63 38.68 -30.64
CA TYR A 427 -77.84 40.13 -30.65
C TYR A 427 -78.89 40.54 -31.70
N VAL A 428 -78.78 40.05 -32.93
CA VAL A 428 -79.74 40.35 -34.01
C VAL A 428 -81.15 39.90 -33.62
N ALA A 429 -81.31 38.68 -33.11
CA ALA A 429 -82.61 38.14 -32.73
C ALA A 429 -83.27 38.90 -31.57
N ASN A 430 -82.47 39.41 -30.63
CA ASN A 430 -83.00 40.09 -29.44
C ASN A 430 -83.23 41.60 -29.66
N ASP A 431 -82.36 42.27 -30.41
CA ASP A 431 -82.34 43.73 -30.45
C ASP A 431 -82.93 44.30 -31.76
N TRP A 432 -83.08 43.50 -32.83
CA TRP A 432 -83.59 43.98 -34.12
C TRP A 432 -85.08 43.65 -34.29
N ASN A 433 -85.81 44.57 -34.95
CA ASN A 433 -87.22 44.38 -35.29
C ASN A 433 -87.41 44.01 -36.77
N GLU A 434 -88.66 43.72 -37.14
CA GLU A 434 -89.06 43.32 -38.50
C GLU A 434 -88.63 44.26 -39.65
N ASN A 435 -88.30 45.52 -39.35
CA ASN A 435 -87.84 46.48 -40.35
C ASN A 435 -86.34 46.38 -40.64
N VAL A 436 -85.61 45.52 -39.93
CA VAL A 436 -84.16 45.37 -40.05
C VAL A 436 -83.81 43.91 -40.38
N SER A 437 -82.91 43.72 -41.34
CA SER A 437 -82.39 42.41 -41.73
C SER A 437 -80.87 42.43 -41.86
N LEU A 438 -80.22 41.31 -41.56
CA LEU A 438 -78.79 41.14 -41.76
C LEU A 438 -78.52 40.80 -43.22
N VAL A 439 -77.58 41.51 -43.85
CA VAL A 439 -77.19 41.29 -45.25
C VAL A 439 -75.90 40.49 -45.33
N SER A 440 -74.91 40.83 -44.51
CA SER A 440 -73.66 40.06 -44.38
C SER A 440 -73.04 40.27 -43.00
N PHE A 441 -72.26 39.29 -42.56
CA PHE A 441 -71.44 39.31 -41.34
C PHE A 441 -70.15 38.55 -41.65
N ASP A 442 -69.11 39.28 -42.03
CA ASP A 442 -67.90 38.72 -42.62
C ASP A 442 -66.71 38.95 -41.69
N ASN A 443 -65.98 37.89 -41.33
CA ASN A 443 -64.69 38.05 -40.65
C ASN A 443 -63.67 38.67 -41.62
N ILE A 444 -63.12 39.83 -41.27
CA ILE A 444 -62.21 40.59 -42.13
C ILE A 444 -60.75 40.57 -41.65
N GLY A 445 -60.49 39.96 -40.49
CA GLY A 445 -59.15 39.81 -39.95
C GLY A 445 -59.13 39.60 -38.44
N SER A 446 -57.91 39.56 -37.92
CA SER A 446 -57.65 39.36 -36.49
C SER A 446 -56.47 40.19 -36.02
N TYR A 447 -56.49 40.57 -34.75
CA TYR A 447 -55.34 41.18 -34.07
C TYR A 447 -55.00 40.34 -32.85
N LEU A 448 -53.75 39.91 -32.72
CA LEU A 448 -53.21 39.32 -31.49
C LEU A 448 -52.34 40.35 -30.80
N LEU A 449 -52.65 40.64 -29.54
CA LEU A 449 -51.88 41.50 -28.67
C LEU A 449 -51.23 40.62 -27.61
N THR A 450 -49.92 40.73 -27.43
CA THR A 450 -49.14 39.95 -26.45
C THR A 450 -48.58 40.88 -25.39
N SER A 451 -48.78 40.60 -24.11
CA SER A 451 -48.39 41.52 -23.04
C SER A 451 -46.88 41.80 -23.03
N LYS A 452 -46.51 43.08 -22.95
CA LYS A 452 -45.11 43.55 -22.82
C LYS A 452 -44.56 43.42 -21.40
N SER A 453 -45.43 43.24 -20.41
CA SER A 453 -45.08 43.19 -18.99
C SER A 453 -45.77 42.02 -18.29
N ASN A 454 -45.52 41.85 -16.99
CA ASN A 454 -46.17 40.83 -16.18
C ASN A 454 -47.63 41.21 -15.88
N SER A 455 -48.50 41.10 -16.88
CA SER A 455 -49.95 41.31 -16.77
C SER A 455 -50.66 40.01 -16.39
N TRP A 456 -51.84 40.13 -15.77
CA TRP A 456 -52.77 39.01 -15.55
C TRP A 456 -53.39 38.50 -16.87
N THR A 457 -53.41 39.35 -17.90
CA THR A 457 -53.80 38.98 -19.26
C THR A 457 -52.54 38.91 -20.12
N LYS A 458 -52.16 37.69 -20.52
CA LYS A 458 -50.91 37.43 -21.26
C LYS A 458 -51.04 37.70 -22.74
N ASN A 459 -52.21 37.44 -23.33
CA ASN A 459 -52.53 37.80 -24.70
C ASN A 459 -54.02 38.12 -24.86
N GLN A 460 -54.34 38.79 -25.97
CA GLN A 460 -55.71 39.12 -26.38
C GLN A 460 -55.85 38.91 -27.89
N LEU A 461 -56.76 38.04 -28.30
CA LEU A 461 -57.12 37.84 -29.69
C LEU A 461 -58.44 38.54 -30.00
N TYR A 462 -58.40 39.48 -30.95
CA TYR A 462 -59.58 40.14 -31.51
C TYR A 462 -59.93 39.52 -32.85
N LEU A 463 -61.16 39.03 -33.02
CA LEU A 463 -61.70 38.68 -34.33
C LEU A 463 -62.59 39.83 -34.80
N VAL A 464 -62.23 40.45 -35.92
CA VAL A 464 -62.90 41.65 -36.44
C VAL A 464 -63.84 41.27 -37.57
N TYR A 465 -65.08 41.72 -37.45
CA TYR A 465 -66.15 41.48 -38.40
C TYR A 465 -66.62 42.78 -39.02
N LYS A 466 -66.94 42.71 -40.31
CA LYS A 466 -67.67 43.73 -41.04
C LYS A 466 -69.06 43.20 -41.28
N TYR A 467 -70.08 43.95 -40.88
CA TYR A 467 -71.45 43.54 -41.14
C TYR A 467 -72.24 44.64 -41.81
N LYS A 468 -73.20 44.23 -42.64
CA LYS A 468 -74.12 45.12 -43.32
C LYS A 468 -75.53 44.80 -42.87
N ALA A 469 -76.21 45.77 -42.29
CA ALA A 469 -77.64 45.67 -42.04
C ALA A 469 -78.42 46.33 -43.18
N LYS A 470 -79.69 45.99 -43.29
CA LYS A 470 -80.64 46.66 -44.18
C LYS A 470 -81.88 47.04 -43.38
N ILE A 471 -82.16 48.33 -43.34
CA ILE A 471 -83.40 48.91 -42.86
C ILE A 471 -84.32 49.09 -44.07
N ASP A 472 -85.54 48.58 -43.97
CA ASP A 472 -86.60 48.75 -44.97
C ASP A 472 -87.91 49.06 -44.23
N LEU A 473 -88.07 50.33 -43.84
CA LEU A 473 -89.26 50.81 -43.15
C LEU A 473 -90.31 51.26 -44.16
N LYS A 474 -91.55 50.83 -43.92
CA LYS A 474 -92.76 51.40 -44.52
C LYS A 474 -93.72 51.77 -43.39
N ALA A 475 -93.97 53.07 -43.19
CA ALA A 475 -94.84 53.58 -42.13
C ALA A 475 -95.96 54.45 -42.72
N GLU A 476 -97.14 54.43 -42.11
CA GLU A 476 -98.23 55.34 -42.43
C GLU A 476 -98.21 56.51 -41.44
N VAL A 477 -98.00 57.73 -41.93
CA VAL A 477 -97.92 58.96 -41.12
C VAL A 477 -98.87 59.99 -41.73
N ASP A 478 -99.80 60.52 -40.94
CA ASP A 478 -100.80 61.52 -41.36
C ASP A 478 -101.55 61.17 -42.66
N GLY A 479 -101.87 59.88 -42.85
CA GLY A 479 -102.57 59.37 -44.03
C GLY A 479 -101.71 59.22 -45.29
N LYS A 480 -100.38 59.30 -45.17
CA LYS A 480 -99.42 59.06 -46.26
C LYS A 480 -98.45 57.93 -45.91
N THR A 481 -98.13 57.11 -46.90
CA THR A 481 -97.06 56.11 -46.79
C THR A 481 -95.69 56.77 -46.90
N GLU A 482 -94.95 56.81 -45.79
CA GLU A 482 -93.54 57.17 -45.74
C GLU A 482 -92.66 55.91 -45.85
N LYS A 483 -91.52 56.03 -46.53
CA LYS A 483 -90.58 54.91 -46.71
C LYS A 483 -89.16 55.35 -46.37
N TYR A 484 -88.45 54.51 -45.63
CA TYR A 484 -87.04 54.72 -45.33
C TYR A 484 -86.24 53.48 -45.61
N LYS A 485 -85.18 53.63 -46.42
CA LYS A 485 -84.22 52.57 -46.71
C LYS A 485 -82.82 53.07 -46.41
N ARG A 486 -82.08 52.28 -45.64
CA ARG A 486 -80.66 52.51 -45.38
C ARG A 486 -79.97 51.18 -45.15
N SER A 487 -78.71 51.08 -45.56
CA SER A 487 -77.90 49.89 -45.30
C SER A 487 -76.59 50.28 -44.60
N PRO A 488 -76.62 50.44 -43.27
CA PRO A 488 -75.40 50.77 -42.54
C PRO A 488 -74.40 49.60 -42.65
N VAL A 489 -73.13 49.95 -42.81
CA VAL A 489 -71.99 49.03 -42.79
C VAL A 489 -71.19 49.36 -41.56
N LEU A 490 -71.04 48.39 -40.66
CA LEU A 490 -70.46 48.60 -39.33
C LEU A 490 -69.39 47.54 -39.05
N TYR A 491 -68.50 47.88 -38.13
CA TYR A 491 -67.41 47.03 -37.68
C TYR A 491 -67.62 46.64 -36.24
N TRP A 492 -67.51 45.35 -35.96
CA TRP A 492 -67.75 44.72 -34.68
C TRP A 492 -66.61 43.76 -34.40
N ALA A 493 -66.23 43.56 -33.14
CA ALA A 493 -65.24 42.55 -32.82
C ALA A 493 -65.62 41.77 -31.56
N ILE A 494 -65.07 40.57 -31.46
CA ILE A 494 -65.07 39.75 -30.25
C ILE A 494 -63.63 39.54 -29.80
N LYS A 495 -63.41 39.54 -28.49
CA LYS A 495 -62.08 39.43 -27.89
C LYS A 495 -62.01 38.23 -26.94
N TYR A 496 -60.97 37.42 -27.10
CA TYR A 496 -60.62 36.30 -26.23
C TYR A 496 -59.29 36.60 -25.52
N ASN A 497 -59.21 36.32 -24.22
CA ASN A 497 -58.01 36.57 -23.41
C ASN A 497 -57.33 35.25 -23.05
N ASN A 498 -56.01 35.28 -22.83
CA ASN A 498 -55.22 34.17 -22.28
C ASN A 498 -55.33 32.86 -23.08
N LEU A 499 -55.25 32.95 -24.40
CA LEU A 499 -55.18 31.77 -25.28
C LEU A 499 -53.90 30.99 -25.00
N MET A 500 -54.05 29.69 -24.75
CA MET A 500 -52.94 28.79 -24.43
C MET A 500 -52.88 27.62 -25.41
N LEU A 501 -51.66 27.14 -25.63
CA LEU A 501 -51.36 25.86 -26.24
C LEU A 501 -51.14 24.83 -25.12
N ASP A 502 -51.73 23.65 -25.28
CA ASP A 502 -51.48 22.50 -24.42
C ASP A 502 -50.11 21.85 -24.72
N SER A 503 -49.81 20.74 -24.04
CA SER A 503 -48.56 20.00 -24.21
C SER A 503 -48.34 19.45 -25.63
N ASP A 504 -49.43 19.26 -26.39
CA ASP A 504 -49.39 18.77 -27.77
C ASP A 504 -49.35 19.93 -28.79
N GLY A 505 -49.30 21.18 -28.31
CA GLY A 505 -49.35 22.37 -29.14
C GLY A 505 -50.75 22.71 -29.68
N LYS A 506 -51.82 22.13 -29.13
CA LYS A 506 -53.20 22.44 -29.52
C LYS A 506 -53.76 23.59 -28.71
N LEU A 507 -54.60 24.41 -29.34
CA LEU A 507 -55.26 25.53 -28.68
C LEU A 507 -56.26 25.02 -27.62
N ALA A 508 -56.01 25.37 -26.36
CA ALA A 508 -56.97 25.27 -25.28
C ALA A 508 -57.62 26.65 -25.07
N VAL A 509 -58.90 26.78 -25.45
CA VAL A 509 -59.66 28.02 -25.32
C VAL A 509 -61.07 27.74 -24.82
N ASP A 510 -61.51 28.50 -23.82
CA ASP A 510 -62.93 28.58 -23.45
C ASP A 510 -63.60 29.63 -24.34
N VAL A 511 -64.26 29.18 -25.41
CA VAL A 511 -64.93 30.09 -26.35
C VAL A 511 -66.09 30.84 -25.71
N THR A 512 -66.61 30.43 -24.55
CA THR A 512 -67.70 31.15 -23.88
C THR A 512 -67.22 32.35 -23.06
N SER A 513 -65.91 32.44 -22.79
CA SER A 513 -65.28 33.56 -22.10
C SER A 513 -64.78 34.59 -23.12
N TYR A 514 -65.63 35.58 -23.42
CA TYR A 514 -65.36 36.61 -24.42
C TYR A 514 -65.85 37.99 -24.02
N ASP A 515 -65.26 39.02 -24.62
CA ASP A 515 -65.77 40.39 -24.58
C ASP A 515 -66.24 40.82 -25.97
N VAL A 516 -67.41 41.48 -26.02
CA VAL A 516 -67.91 42.11 -27.25
C VAL A 516 -67.39 43.55 -27.35
N ILE A 517 -66.73 43.84 -28.47
CA ILE A 517 -66.12 45.14 -28.76
C ILE A 517 -66.94 45.85 -29.83
N ALA A 518 -67.79 46.76 -29.38
CA ALA A 518 -68.70 47.52 -30.22
C ALA A 518 -69.05 48.88 -29.59
N ASP A 519 -69.36 49.86 -30.42
CA ASP A 519 -69.93 51.16 -30.00
C ASP A 519 -71.43 51.22 -30.34
N ARG A 520 -72.11 52.26 -29.87
CA ARG A 520 -73.50 52.52 -30.23
C ARG A 520 -73.56 53.36 -31.50
N PHE A 521 -74.18 52.83 -32.55
CA PHE A 521 -74.44 53.57 -33.79
C PHE A 521 -75.94 53.76 -34.01
N GLU A 522 -76.39 55.01 -34.07
CA GLU A 522 -77.81 55.34 -34.22
C GLU A 522 -78.16 55.74 -35.65
N VAL A 523 -79.28 55.20 -36.13
CA VAL A 523 -79.92 55.60 -37.38
C VAL A 523 -81.29 56.15 -37.07
N ASP A 524 -81.49 57.43 -37.34
CA ASP A 524 -82.80 58.09 -37.24
C ASP A 524 -83.38 58.30 -38.64
N SER A 525 -84.59 57.78 -38.86
CA SER A 525 -85.31 57.93 -40.14
C SER A 525 -85.84 59.34 -40.38
N LYS A 526 -85.97 60.16 -39.33
CA LYS A 526 -86.73 61.42 -39.30
C LYS A 526 -88.23 61.27 -39.59
N ILE A 527 -88.73 60.04 -39.74
CA ILE A 527 -90.15 59.74 -39.91
C ILE A 527 -90.78 59.60 -38.52
N SER A 528 -91.88 60.32 -38.29
CA SER A 528 -92.62 60.28 -37.02
C SER A 528 -93.09 58.87 -36.69
N SER A 529 -92.83 58.41 -35.47
CA SER A 529 -93.38 57.16 -34.91
C SER A 529 -94.55 57.42 -33.94
N GLY A 530 -95.03 58.67 -33.87
CA GLY A 530 -95.99 59.15 -32.87
C GLY A 530 -95.32 59.99 -31.77
N TRP A 531 -96.12 60.78 -31.03
CA TRP A 531 -95.72 61.62 -29.87
C TRP A 531 -94.25 62.06 -29.83
N PHE A 532 -93.94 63.17 -30.54
CA PHE A 532 -92.62 63.84 -30.60
C PHE A 532 -91.39 62.94 -30.89
N SER A 533 -91.59 61.71 -31.37
CA SER A 533 -90.52 60.72 -31.60
C SER A 533 -90.46 60.31 -33.06
N THR A 534 -89.31 59.76 -33.47
CA THR A 534 -89.08 59.23 -34.82
C THR A 534 -88.69 57.76 -34.78
N TYR A 535 -88.92 57.02 -35.87
CA TYR A 535 -88.39 55.66 -36.00
C TYR A 535 -86.87 55.74 -36.05
N SER A 536 -86.23 55.13 -35.05
CA SER A 536 -84.78 55.04 -34.94
C SER A 536 -84.35 53.62 -34.59
N TRP A 537 -83.12 53.27 -34.98
CA TRP A 537 -82.51 51.98 -34.70
C TRP A 537 -81.11 52.18 -34.14
N THR A 538 -80.78 51.36 -33.15
CA THR A 538 -79.45 51.34 -32.54
C THR A 538 -78.74 50.07 -32.92
N PHE A 539 -77.58 50.22 -33.54
CA PHE A 539 -76.70 49.13 -33.94
C PHE A 539 -75.48 49.06 -33.03
N ARG A 540 -74.97 47.85 -32.78
CA ARG A 540 -73.70 47.63 -32.07
C ARG A 540 -72.56 47.53 -33.07
N GLY A 541 -71.72 48.56 -33.15
CA GLY A 541 -70.53 48.57 -33.99
C GLY A 541 -70.04 49.98 -34.30
N TYR A 542 -68.86 50.05 -34.89
CA TYR A 542 -68.23 51.30 -35.33
C TYR A 542 -68.55 51.56 -36.80
N GLU A 543 -68.81 52.82 -37.17
CA GLU A 543 -69.05 53.19 -38.58
C GLU A 543 -67.80 53.06 -39.47
N LYS A 544 -66.61 53.10 -38.86
CA LYS A 544 -65.33 52.98 -39.55
C LYS A 544 -64.43 51.99 -38.82
N LEU A 545 -63.70 51.17 -39.59
CA LEU A 545 -62.72 50.22 -39.05
C LEU A 545 -61.65 50.93 -38.22
N ASP A 546 -61.18 52.10 -38.68
CA ASP A 546 -60.19 52.91 -37.99
C ASP A 546 -60.64 53.31 -36.58
N LEU A 547 -61.93 53.52 -36.34
CA LEU A 547 -62.44 53.86 -35.00
C LEU A 547 -62.38 52.65 -34.06
N LEU A 548 -62.73 51.45 -34.54
CA LEU A 548 -62.58 50.21 -33.78
C LEU A 548 -61.10 49.99 -33.43
N TYR A 549 -60.23 50.10 -34.43
CA TYR A 549 -58.79 49.94 -34.29
C TYR A 549 -58.18 50.94 -33.31
N GLN A 550 -58.46 52.24 -33.47
CA GLN A 550 -57.90 53.28 -32.60
C GLN A 550 -58.35 53.14 -31.14
N LYS A 551 -59.65 52.90 -30.91
CA LYS A 551 -60.20 52.87 -29.54
C LYS A 551 -59.86 51.59 -28.78
N ASN A 552 -59.68 50.45 -29.45
CA ASN A 552 -59.57 49.15 -28.78
C ASN A 552 -58.23 48.46 -28.99
N ILE A 553 -57.61 48.63 -30.15
CA ILE A 553 -56.32 47.98 -30.46
C ILE A 553 -55.16 48.94 -30.13
N MET A 554 -55.14 50.12 -30.75
CA MET A 554 -54.07 51.10 -30.51
C MET A 554 -54.04 51.63 -29.08
N ALA A 555 -55.20 51.72 -28.42
CA ALA A 555 -55.26 52.16 -27.02
C ALA A 555 -54.50 51.22 -26.07
N GLN A 556 -54.27 49.96 -26.47
CA GLN A 556 -53.59 48.94 -25.66
C GLN A 556 -52.10 48.79 -26.02
N ILE A 557 -51.60 49.49 -27.04
CA ILE A 557 -50.25 49.25 -27.58
C ILE A 557 -49.11 49.61 -26.62
N ALA A 558 -49.37 50.36 -25.55
CA ALA A 558 -48.37 50.62 -24.52
C ALA A 558 -48.12 49.37 -23.66
N ASP A 559 -49.18 48.59 -23.43
CA ASP A 559 -49.19 47.45 -22.50
C ASP A 559 -48.96 46.11 -23.21
N TYR A 560 -49.23 46.05 -24.52
CA TYR A 560 -49.10 44.87 -25.40
C TYR A 560 -48.31 45.20 -26.67
#